data_AF-A0A965NFF6-F1
#
_entry.id   AF-A0A965NFF6-F1
#
_cell.length_a   1.000
_cell.length_b   1.000
_cell.length_c   1.000
_cell.angle_alpha   90.00
_cell.angle_beta   90.00
_cell.angle_gamma   90.00
#
_symmetry.space_group_name_H-M   'P 1'
#
loop_
_entity.id
_entity.type
_entity.pdbx_description
1 polymer ?
#
loop_
_entity_poly.entity_id
_entity_poly.type
_entity_poly.pdbx_seq_one_letter_code
_entity_poly.pdbx_strand_id
1 'polypeptide(L)'
;MAGQLPGGLDTLLDDECVFLSPIVFTPQRGKELTKLYLGAAGQVFPGDSAASKESKTNSFHYVREVMQGHDAVLEFETMIDGTQVNGVDMITCNDEGRIVEFKVMIRPLKAINLIHAQMKAMLEQMQ
;
A
#
# COMPACT_ATOMS: atom_id res chain seq x y z
N MET A 1 -4.92 -10.59 11.95
CA MET A 1 -6.28 -10.88 11.43
C MET A 1 -6.31 -10.36 10.00
N ALA A 2 -6.71 -11.16 9.02
CA ALA A 2 -6.98 -10.63 7.68
C ALA A 2 -8.23 -9.75 7.80
N GLY A 3 -8.05 -8.43 7.72
CA GLY A 3 -9.10 -7.44 7.97
C GLY A 3 -10.15 -7.44 6.87
N GLN A 4 -11.13 -8.32 6.95
CA GLN A 4 -12.33 -8.23 6.12
C GLN A 4 -13.30 -7.24 6.76
N LEU A 5 -13.17 -5.97 6.38
CA LEU A 5 -14.14 -4.93 6.74
C LEU A 5 -15.35 -5.02 5.79
N PRO A 6 -16.59 -5.07 6.32
CA PRO A 6 -17.79 -4.93 5.50
C PRO A 6 -17.75 -3.60 4.74
N GLY A 7 -17.77 -3.67 3.40
CA GLY A 7 -17.61 -2.50 2.52
C GLY A 7 -16.16 -2.13 2.16
N GLY A 8 -15.15 -2.80 2.73
CA GLY A 8 -13.76 -2.70 2.30
C GLY A 8 -13.22 -1.26 2.26
N LEU A 9 -12.56 -0.90 1.15
CA LEU A 9 -12.04 0.45 0.94
C LEU A 9 -13.14 1.50 0.69
N ASP A 10 -14.34 1.09 0.26
CA ASP A 10 -15.42 2.04 -0.05
C ASP A 10 -15.93 2.80 1.18
N THR A 11 -15.88 2.15 2.35
CA THR A 11 -16.28 2.73 3.63
C THR A 11 -15.15 3.46 4.34
N LEU A 12 -13.89 3.10 4.04
CA LEU A 12 -12.71 3.69 4.67
C LEU A 12 -12.23 4.97 3.97
N LEU A 13 -12.40 5.07 2.66
CA LEU A 13 -11.88 6.19 1.89
C LEU A 13 -12.87 7.35 1.83
N ASP A 14 -12.37 8.56 1.95
CA ASP A 14 -13.11 9.77 1.57
C ASP A 14 -13.28 9.85 0.05
N ASP A 15 -14.35 10.50 -0.43
CA ASP A 15 -14.63 10.60 -1.86
C ASP A 15 -13.53 11.40 -2.60
N GLU A 16 -12.95 12.39 -1.92
CA GLU A 16 -11.90 13.28 -2.44
C GLU A 16 -10.50 12.87 -1.95
N CYS A 17 -10.34 11.65 -1.44
CA CYS A 17 -9.05 11.22 -0.89
C CYS A 17 -7.91 11.28 -1.90
N VAL A 18 -6.70 11.52 -1.39
CA VAL A 18 -5.50 11.68 -2.20
C VAL A 18 -4.53 10.53 -1.93
N PHE A 19 -4.16 9.80 -2.98
CA PHE A 19 -3.10 8.81 -2.93
C PHE A 19 -1.77 9.38 -3.44
N LEU A 20 -0.71 9.18 -2.65
CA LEU A 20 0.66 9.62 -2.95
C LEU A 20 1.56 8.39 -3.10
N SER A 21 1.90 8.11 -4.37
CA SER A 21 2.65 6.93 -4.78
C SER A 21 4.15 7.03 -4.41
N PRO A 22 4.83 5.92 -4.12
CA PRO A 22 6.28 5.90 -3.98
C PRO A 22 6.99 5.98 -5.35
N ILE A 23 6.23 5.90 -6.46
CA ILE A 23 6.73 5.83 -7.83
C ILE A 23 6.34 7.08 -8.64
N VAL A 24 5.07 7.47 -8.58
CA VAL A 24 4.51 8.59 -9.37
C VAL A 24 4.43 9.84 -8.50
N PHE A 25 5.11 10.92 -8.91
CA PHE A 25 5.14 12.18 -8.15
C PHE A 25 3.78 12.91 -8.12
N THR A 26 3.01 12.85 -9.21
CA THR A 26 1.71 13.51 -9.30
C THR A 26 0.71 12.88 -8.32
N PRO A 27 0.06 13.65 -7.44
CA PRO A 27 -0.95 13.11 -6.54
C PRO A 27 -2.17 12.57 -7.30
N GLN A 28 -2.62 11.39 -6.91
CA GLN A 28 -3.76 10.71 -7.48
C GLN A 28 -4.99 11.06 -6.64
N ARG A 29 -5.98 11.73 -7.22
CA ARG A 29 -7.13 12.27 -6.47
C ARG A 29 -8.40 11.50 -6.78
N GLY A 30 -9.20 11.29 -5.74
CA GLY A 30 -10.50 10.64 -5.81
C GLY A 30 -10.46 9.18 -5.40
N LYS A 31 -11.54 8.74 -4.76
CA LYS A 31 -11.73 7.39 -4.21
C LYS A 31 -11.41 6.27 -5.18
N GLU A 32 -11.96 6.30 -6.39
CA GLU A 32 -11.79 5.20 -7.36
C GLU A 32 -10.33 5.04 -7.80
N LEU A 33 -9.61 6.15 -7.97
CA LEU A 33 -8.20 6.12 -8.33
C LEU A 33 -7.35 5.64 -7.14
N THR A 34 -7.64 6.11 -5.93
CA THR A 34 -7.00 5.61 -4.70
C THR A 34 -7.21 4.11 -4.52
N LYS A 35 -8.43 3.58 -4.75
CA LYS A 35 -8.73 2.15 -4.72
C LYS A 35 -7.89 1.36 -5.72
N LEU A 36 -7.75 1.88 -6.94
CA LEU A 36 -6.93 1.24 -7.98
C LEU A 36 -5.48 1.09 -7.51
N TYR A 37 -4.88 2.16 -6.99
CA TYR A 37 -3.49 2.13 -6.52
C TYR A 37 -3.30 1.27 -5.27
N LEU A 38 -4.21 1.33 -4.30
CA LEU A 38 -4.16 0.46 -3.11
C LEU A 38 -4.38 -1.02 -3.46
N GLY A 39 -5.25 -1.30 -4.43
CA GLY A 39 -5.45 -2.64 -4.96
C GLY A 39 -4.19 -3.18 -5.66
N ALA A 40 -3.51 -2.35 -6.45
CA ALA A 40 -2.24 -2.69 -7.08
C ALA A 40 -1.15 -2.94 -6.02
N ALA A 41 -1.02 -2.06 -5.02
CA ALA A 41 -0.13 -2.23 -3.90
C ALA A 41 -0.38 -3.56 -3.15
N GLY A 42 -1.65 -3.89 -2.90
CA GLY A 42 -2.06 -5.13 -2.26
C GLY A 42 -1.74 -6.41 -3.06
N GLN A 43 -1.43 -6.32 -4.35
CA GLN A 43 -0.95 -7.46 -5.16
C GLN A 43 0.57 -7.57 -5.17
N VAL A 44 1.28 -6.45 -5.05
CA VAL A 44 2.75 -6.38 -5.11
C VAL A 44 3.40 -6.66 -3.76
N PHE A 45 2.83 -6.15 -2.67
CA PHE A 45 3.44 -6.22 -1.34
C PHE A 45 3.33 -7.52 -0.54
N PRO A 46 2.36 -8.44 -0.77
CA PRO A 46 2.29 -9.70 -0.03
C PRO A 46 3.55 -10.57 -0.10
N GLY A 47 4.44 -10.29 -1.06
CA GLY A 47 5.71 -10.99 -1.26
C GLY A 47 5.52 -12.41 -1.78
N ASP A 48 6.60 -13.20 -1.77
CA ASP A 48 6.69 -14.57 -2.32
C ASP A 48 5.79 -15.61 -1.62
N SER A 49 4.93 -15.18 -0.68
CA SER A 49 4.16 -16.05 0.22
C SER A 49 2.82 -16.54 -0.36
N ALA A 50 2.43 -16.12 -1.57
CA ALA A 50 1.17 -16.58 -2.16
C ALA A 50 1.19 -18.04 -2.66
N ALA A 51 2.37 -18.68 -2.77
CA ALA A 51 2.50 -20.00 -3.42
C ALA A 51 3.05 -21.14 -2.55
N SER A 52 3.54 -20.90 -1.32
CA SER A 52 4.10 -21.98 -0.49
C SER A 52 3.65 -21.90 0.97
N LYS A 53 2.98 -22.96 1.45
CA LYS A 53 2.50 -23.12 2.83
C LYS A 53 3.63 -23.31 3.87
N GLU A 54 4.89 -23.18 3.46
CA GLU A 54 6.04 -23.63 4.27
C GLU A 54 7.06 -22.53 4.59
N SER A 55 6.98 -21.33 4.01
CA SER A 55 7.91 -20.23 4.31
C SER A 55 7.24 -19.09 5.08
N LYS A 56 7.25 -19.18 6.41
CA LYS A 56 6.70 -18.15 7.34
C LYS A 56 7.61 -16.93 7.55
N THR A 57 8.76 -16.83 6.86
CA THR A 57 9.83 -15.90 7.27
C THR A 57 9.93 -14.62 6.44
N ASN A 58 9.09 -14.39 5.41
CA ASN A 58 9.26 -13.24 4.50
C ASN A 58 7.95 -12.59 3.98
N SER A 59 6.82 -12.84 4.63
CA SER A 59 5.54 -12.21 4.27
C SER A 59 5.45 -10.77 4.75
N PHE A 60 4.70 -9.92 4.03
CA PHE A 60 4.37 -8.57 4.48
C PHE A 60 3.88 -8.54 5.92
N HIS A 61 4.43 -7.64 6.74
CA HIS A 61 3.96 -7.39 8.09
C HIS A 61 4.34 -5.98 8.56
N TYR A 62 3.50 -5.40 9.41
CA TYR A 62 3.83 -4.16 10.11
C TYR A 62 4.78 -4.43 11.28
N VAL A 63 5.82 -3.59 11.41
CA VAL A 63 6.86 -3.70 12.43
C VAL A 63 6.81 -2.56 13.45
N ARG A 64 6.20 -1.42 13.09
CA ARG A 64 6.01 -0.28 13.99
C ARG A 64 4.80 0.55 13.59
N GLU A 65 4.09 1.04 14.58
CA GLU A 65 2.92 1.90 14.39
C GLU A 65 3.11 3.18 15.22
N VAL A 66 2.89 4.34 14.59
CA VAL A 66 2.86 5.64 15.25
C VAL A 66 1.53 6.29 14.91
N MET A 67 0.74 6.63 15.93
CA MET A 67 -0.56 7.27 15.76
C MET A 67 -0.62 8.55 16.60
N GLN A 68 -1.08 9.64 15.99
CA GLN A 68 -1.25 10.93 16.67
C GLN A 68 -2.40 11.71 16.03
N GLY A 69 -3.49 11.89 16.78
CA GLY A 69 -4.66 12.62 16.29
C GLY A 69 -5.24 11.95 15.05
N HIS A 70 -5.22 12.67 13.93
CA HIS A 70 -5.71 12.21 12.63
C HIS A 70 -4.68 11.44 11.80
N ASP A 71 -3.42 11.40 12.25
CA ASP A 71 -2.32 10.86 11.49
C ASP A 71 -1.88 9.50 12.02
N ALA A 72 -1.60 8.57 11.10
CA ALA A 72 -0.99 7.28 11.38
C ALA A 72 0.20 7.05 10.43
N VAL A 73 1.27 6.46 10.96
CA VAL A 73 2.42 5.98 10.20
C VAL A 73 2.64 4.51 10.56
N LEU A 74 2.43 3.63 9.60
CA LEU A 74 2.54 2.18 9.74
C LEU A 74 3.79 1.74 8.98
N GLU A 75 4.85 1.42 9.71
CA GLU A 75 6.07 0.88 9.14
C GLU A 75 5.91 -0.62 8.88
N PHE A 76 6.26 -1.05 7.66
CA PHE A 76 6.18 -2.43 7.24
C PHE A 76 7.51 -2.96 6.71
N GLU A 77 7.65 -4.27 6.75
CA GLU A 77 8.69 -5.04 6.07
C GLU A 77 8.07 -6.12 5.18
N THR A 78 8.68 -6.37 4.03
CA THR A 78 8.32 -7.45 3.12
C THR A 78 9.54 -7.89 2.29
N MET A 79 9.40 -8.96 1.53
CA MET A 79 10.39 -9.39 0.53
C MET A 79 9.75 -9.47 -0.85
N ILE A 80 10.41 -8.88 -1.84
CA ILE A 80 9.98 -8.89 -3.25
C ILE A 80 11.17 -9.37 -4.08
N ASP A 81 11.03 -10.48 -4.81
CA ASP A 81 12.07 -11.08 -5.66
C ASP A 81 13.43 -11.19 -4.92
N GLY A 82 13.40 -11.77 -3.71
CA GLY A 82 14.60 -11.91 -2.87
C GLY A 82 15.21 -10.61 -2.33
N THR A 83 14.55 -9.46 -2.54
CA THR A 83 14.99 -8.16 -2.05
C THR A 83 14.20 -7.79 -0.80
N GLN A 84 14.86 -7.55 0.33
CA GLN A 84 14.21 -7.02 1.52
C GLN A 84 13.75 -5.58 1.28
N VAL A 85 12.49 -5.31 1.62
CA VAL A 85 11.81 -4.04 1.42
C VAL A 85 11.32 -3.55 2.77
N ASN A 86 11.56 -2.27 3.05
CA ASN A 86 11.00 -1.57 4.19
C ASN A 86 10.28 -0.33 3.67
N GLY A 87 9.15 -0.02 4.27
CA GLY A 87 8.34 1.12 3.86
C GLY A 87 7.44 1.61 4.97
N VAL A 88 6.76 2.71 4.70
CA VAL A 88 5.73 3.25 5.57
C VAL A 88 4.48 3.57 4.76
N ASP A 89 3.34 3.22 5.32
CA ASP A 89 2.04 3.78 4.95
C ASP A 89 1.75 4.95 5.90
N MET A 90 1.64 6.14 5.35
CA MET A 90 1.28 7.36 6.07
C MET A 90 -0.17 7.71 5.72
N ILE A 91 -1.03 7.73 6.72
CA ILE A 91 -2.48 7.84 6.55
C ILE A 91 -2.96 9.05 7.36
N THR A 92 -3.75 9.90 6.73
CA THR A 92 -4.47 10.98 7.42
C THR A 92 -5.97 10.74 7.28
N CYS A 93 -6.68 10.79 8.41
CA CYS A 93 -8.14 10.62 8.46
C CYS A 93 -8.85 11.93 8.83
N ASN A 94 -10.08 12.14 8.35
CA ASN A 94 -10.94 13.24 8.81
C ASN A 94 -11.60 12.91 10.16
N ASP A 95 -12.43 13.84 10.66
CA ASP A 95 -13.18 13.69 11.92
C ASP A 95 -14.18 12.53 11.92
N GLU A 96 -14.61 12.10 10.73
CA GLU A 96 -15.50 10.94 10.55
C GLU A 96 -14.73 9.60 10.51
N GLY A 97 -13.40 9.64 10.64
CA GLY A 97 -12.53 8.46 10.56
C GLY A 97 -12.31 7.94 9.15
N ARG A 98 -12.62 8.72 8.11
CA ARG A 98 -12.34 8.37 6.71
C ARG A 98 -10.97 8.87 6.28
N ILE A 99 -10.26 8.07 5.48
CA ILE A 99 -8.94 8.39 4.95
C ILE A 99 -9.07 9.48 3.89
N VAL A 100 -8.41 10.61 4.12
CA VAL A 100 -8.34 11.76 3.19
C VAL A 100 -6.99 11.84 2.47
N GLU A 101 -5.92 11.28 3.05
CA GLU A 101 -4.62 11.12 2.40
C GLU A 101 -4.04 9.74 2.71
N PHE A 102 -3.52 9.06 1.68
CA PHE A 102 -2.75 7.83 1.82
C PHE A 102 -1.44 7.96 1.05
N LYS A 103 -0.32 8.00 1.76
CA LYS A 103 1.02 8.14 1.19
C LYS A 103 1.85 6.92 1.48
N VAL A 104 2.55 6.42 0.47
CA VAL A 104 3.46 5.27 0.61
C VAL A 104 4.89 5.70 0.31
N MET A 105 5.82 5.31 1.16
CA MET A 105 7.26 5.54 0.98
C MET A 105 8.01 4.23 1.16
N ILE A 106 8.99 3.94 0.29
CA ILE A 106 9.65 2.62 0.23
C ILE A 106 11.16 2.76 0.06
N ARG A 107 11.88 1.81 0.65
CA ARG A 107 13.31 1.57 0.45
C ARG A 107 13.61 0.07 0.32
N PRO A 108 14.71 -0.32 -0.32
CA PRO A 108 15.68 0.50 -1.06
C PRO A 108 15.21 0.86 -2.49
N LEU A 109 15.99 1.66 -3.23
CA LEU A 109 15.71 2.02 -4.63
C LEU A 109 15.50 0.78 -5.54
N LYS A 110 16.20 -0.33 -5.27
CA LYS A 110 15.98 -1.59 -5.99
C LYS A 110 14.53 -2.06 -5.89
N ALA A 111 13.90 -1.94 -4.72
CA ALA A 111 12.50 -2.29 -4.52
C ALA A 111 11.56 -1.37 -5.30
N ILE A 112 11.83 -0.06 -5.31
CA ILE A 112 11.09 0.94 -6.11
C ILE A 112 11.08 0.53 -7.59
N ASN A 113 12.24 0.15 -8.13
CA ASN A 113 12.34 -0.26 -9.53
C ASN A 113 11.56 -1.56 -9.84
N LEU A 114 11.58 -2.54 -8.93
CA LEU A 114 10.79 -3.77 -9.07
C LEU A 114 9.29 -3.48 -9.07
N ILE A 115 8.82 -2.64 -8.13
CA ILE A 115 7.41 -2.24 -8.02
C ILE A 115 6.98 -1.46 -9.26
N HIS A 116 7.81 -0.52 -9.75
CA HIS A 116 7.53 0.24 -10.97
C HIS A 116 7.36 -0.68 -12.19
N ALA A 117 8.20 -1.70 -12.35
CA ALA A 117 8.08 -2.67 -13.44
C ALA A 117 6.78 -3.48 -13.34
N GLN A 118 6.41 -3.95 -12.15
CA GLN A 118 5.15 -4.69 -11.94
C GLN A 118 3.92 -3.81 -12.16
N MET A 119 3.92 -2.58 -11.64
CA MET A 119 2.83 -1.62 -11.85
C MET A 119 2.65 -1.27 -13.33
N LYS A 120 3.76 -1.10 -14.08
CA LYS A 120 3.69 -0.87 -15.52
C LYS A 120 3.02 -2.03 -16.25
N ALA A 121 3.42 -3.27 -15.95
CA ALA A 121 2.81 -4.46 -16.55
C ALA A 121 1.32 -4.59 -16.21
N MET A 122 0.92 -4.26 -14.97
CA MET A 122 -0.48 -4.26 -14.56
C MET A 122 -1.30 -3.20 -15.30
N LEU A 123 -0.78 -1.97 -15.43
CA LEU A 123 -1.46 -0.90 -16.16
C LEU A 123 -1.61 -1.21 -17.66
N GLU A 124 -0.60 -1.85 -18.27
CA GLU A 124 -0.67 -2.30 -19.66
C GLU A 124 -1.75 -3.39 -19.87
N GLN A 125 -2.06 -4.20 -18.86
CA GLN A 125 -3.14 -5.21 -18.91
C GLN A 125 -4.55 -4.63 -18.70
N MET A 126 -4.65 -3.38 -18.24
CA MET A 126 -5.93 -2.69 -18.03
C MET A 126 -6.34 -1.80 -19.23
N GLN A 127 -5.53 -1.76 -20.29
CA GLN A 127 -5.83 -1.14 -21.59
C GLN A 127 -6.42 -2.16 -22.57
#